data_AF-A0A8S1V4M5-F1
#
_entry.id   AF-A0A8S1V4M5-F1
#
_cell.length_a   1.000
_cell.length_b   1.000
_cell.length_c   1.000
_cell.angle_alpha   90.00
_cell.angle_beta   90.00
_cell.angle_gamma   90.00
#
_symmetry.space_group_name_H-M   'P 1'
#
loop_
_entity.id
_entity.type
_entity.pdbx_description
1 polymer ?
#
loop_
_entity_poly.entity_id
_entity_poly.type
_entity_poly.pdbx_seq_one_letter_code
_entity_poly.pdbx_strand_id
1 'polypeptide(L)'
;MKKIGRWMLQCGYNTDITYGGYFSDGLRVGPWKLPIYNYWKRSQPIVYEVGEYCDDQKQGRWNYIMNNQIIGGGYYEEECTGLKTGNWIELDDDINNLGQVIQEGQYMKGNKVGVWRKLKKVYQQNYIH
;
A
#
# COMPACT_ATOMS: atom_id res chain seq x y z
N MET A 1 -22.74 -12.14 11.34
CA MET A 1 -21.98 -11.62 12.51
C MET A 1 -21.14 -10.45 12.04
N LYS A 2 -21.21 -9.29 12.72
CA LYS A 2 -20.38 -8.12 12.40
C LYS A 2 -18.97 -8.32 13.00
N LYS A 3 -17.93 -7.86 12.29
CA LYS A 3 -16.55 -7.89 12.79
C LYS A 3 -16.35 -6.73 13.77
N ILE A 4 -15.79 -7.01 14.95
CA ILE A 4 -15.48 -6.00 15.96
C ILE A 4 -14.08 -6.33 16.50
N GLY A 5 -13.30 -5.29 16.82
CA GLY A 5 -12.01 -5.43 17.49
C GLY A 5 -10.83 -5.54 16.52
N ARG A 6 -9.68 -5.98 17.06
CA ARG A 6 -8.43 -6.13 16.31
C ARG A 6 -8.47 -7.40 15.47
N TRP A 7 -8.16 -7.27 14.19
CA TRP A 7 -8.06 -8.38 13.25
C TRP A 7 -6.65 -8.47 12.70
N MET A 8 -6.09 -9.68 12.75
CA MET A 8 -4.74 -9.93 12.29
C MET A 8 -4.76 -11.11 11.31
N LEU A 9 -4.11 -10.91 10.17
CA LEU A 9 -3.76 -11.98 9.25
C LEU A 9 -2.28 -12.25 9.41
N GLN A 10 -1.93 -13.47 9.80
CA GLN A 10 -0.58 -13.99 9.71
C GLN A 10 -0.43 -14.64 8.34
N CYS A 11 0.57 -14.23 7.56
CA CYS A 11 0.79 -14.83 6.26
C CYS A 11 2.25 -15.22 6.07
N GLY A 12 2.46 -16.51 5.79
CA GLY A 12 3.77 -17.13 5.60
C GLY A 12 4.28 -17.89 6.83
N TYR A 13 5.42 -18.56 6.65
CA TYR A 13 6.15 -19.28 7.71
C TYR A 13 6.96 -18.33 8.63
N ASN A 14 7.15 -17.07 8.22
CA ASN A 14 7.80 -16.05 9.03
C ASN A 14 6.75 -15.34 9.91
N THR A 15 6.90 -15.47 11.21
CA THR A 15 5.97 -14.98 12.24
C THR A 15 5.95 -13.46 12.39
N ASP A 16 6.91 -12.76 11.76
CA ASP A 16 7.18 -11.35 12.07
C ASP A 16 6.36 -10.36 11.23
N ILE A 17 5.61 -10.84 10.23
CA ILE A 17 4.76 -9.97 9.41
C ILE A 17 3.29 -10.18 9.79
N THR A 18 2.81 -9.32 10.69
CA THR A 18 1.38 -9.20 10.99
C THR A 18 0.73 -8.18 10.03
N TYR A 19 -0.34 -8.60 9.37
CA TYR A 19 -1.24 -7.72 8.61
C TYR A 19 -2.54 -7.54 9.38
N GLY A 20 -3.29 -6.48 9.08
CA GLY A 20 -4.61 -6.23 9.64
C GLY A 20 -4.72 -4.85 10.29
N GLY A 21 -5.73 -4.71 11.14
CA GLY A 21 -6.12 -3.44 11.75
C GLY A 21 -7.32 -3.63 12.67
N TYR A 22 -8.16 -2.60 12.80
CA TYR A 22 -9.31 -2.61 13.72
C TYR A 22 -10.64 -2.48 12.98
N PHE A 23 -11.65 -3.23 13.43
CA PHE A 23 -13.03 -3.08 12.99
C PHE A 23 -13.90 -2.45 14.07
N SER A 24 -14.70 -1.47 13.69
CA SER A 24 -15.78 -0.89 14.49
C SER A 24 -17.09 -1.07 13.73
N ASP A 25 -18.09 -1.70 14.36
CA ASP A 25 -19.39 -2.03 13.76
C ASP A 25 -19.31 -2.73 12.37
N GLY A 26 -18.29 -3.56 12.16
CA GLY A 26 -18.07 -4.26 10.88
C GLY A 26 -17.30 -3.46 9.84
N LEU A 27 -16.97 -2.20 10.09
CA LEU A 27 -16.20 -1.33 9.20
C LEU A 27 -14.75 -1.20 9.67
N ARG A 28 -13.79 -1.15 8.75
CA ARG A 28 -12.38 -0.89 9.07
C ARG A 28 -12.22 0.55 9.54
N VAL A 29 -11.49 0.71 10.64
CA VAL A 29 -11.13 2.02 11.20
C VAL A 29 -9.69 2.03 11.70
N GLY A 30 -9.09 3.21 11.78
CA GLY A 30 -7.76 3.44 12.32
C GLY A 30 -6.64 2.90 11.42
N PRO A 31 -5.47 2.55 11.98
CA PRO A 31 -4.31 2.12 11.20
C PRO A 31 -4.46 0.69 10.68
N TRP A 32 -4.02 0.48 9.44
CA TRP A 32 -4.06 -0.79 8.75
C TRP A 32 -2.76 -1.10 8.02
N LYS A 33 -2.43 -2.39 7.95
CA LYS A 33 -1.35 -2.95 7.14
C LYS A 33 -1.89 -4.10 6.31
N LEU A 34 -1.87 -4.00 4.98
CA LEU A 34 -2.49 -4.97 4.08
C LEU A 34 -1.50 -5.47 3.02
N PRO A 35 -1.45 -6.78 2.73
CA PRO A 35 -0.63 -7.28 1.63
C PRO A 35 -1.25 -6.90 0.28
N ILE A 36 -0.41 -6.61 -0.71
CA ILE A 36 -0.87 -6.39 -2.09
C ILE A 36 -0.78 -7.73 -2.85
N TYR A 37 -1.95 -8.31 -3.13
CA TYR A 37 -2.08 -9.71 -3.59
C TYR A 37 -1.45 -10.03 -4.95
N ASN A 38 -1.29 -9.05 -5.84
CA ASN A 38 -0.73 -9.28 -7.18
C ASN A 38 0.79 -9.52 -7.18
N TYR A 39 1.47 -9.31 -6.05
CA TYR A 39 2.93 -9.47 -5.92
C TYR A 39 3.35 -10.78 -5.23
N TRP A 40 2.48 -11.80 -5.26
CA TRP A 40 2.65 -13.08 -4.56
C TRP A 40 3.29 -14.20 -5.41
N LYS A 41 4.05 -13.84 -6.45
CA LYS A 41 4.87 -14.85 -7.15
C LYS A 41 6.01 -15.28 -6.22
N ARG A 42 6.25 -16.59 -6.11
CA ARG A 42 7.13 -17.29 -5.11
C ARG A 42 8.57 -16.78 -4.95
N SER A 43 8.97 -15.73 -5.65
CA SER A 43 10.31 -15.14 -5.61
C SER A 43 10.32 -13.62 -5.59
N GLN A 44 9.15 -12.97 -5.48
CA GLN A 44 9.04 -11.52 -5.39
C GLN A 44 9.00 -11.06 -3.93
N PRO A 45 9.59 -9.89 -3.62
CA PRO A 45 9.48 -9.29 -2.31
C PRO A 45 8.01 -8.95 -2.01
N ILE A 46 7.59 -9.22 -0.78
CA ILE A 46 6.25 -8.89 -0.32
C ILE A 46 6.10 -7.37 -0.31
N VAL A 47 5.12 -6.88 -1.04
CA VAL A 47 4.67 -5.49 -0.97
C VAL A 47 3.41 -5.42 -0.10
N TYR A 48 3.39 -4.45 0.80
CA TYR A 48 2.22 -4.15 1.59
C TYR A 48 1.93 -2.66 1.62
N GLU A 49 0.66 -2.33 1.79
CA GLU A 49 0.22 -0.95 1.99
C GLU A 49 -0.07 -0.69 3.46
N VAL A 50 0.27 0.52 3.91
CA VAL A 50 -0.05 1.01 5.25
C VAL A 50 -0.72 2.38 5.16
N GLY A 51 -1.68 2.60 6.04
CA GLY A 51 -2.38 3.87 6.15
C GLY A 51 -3.57 3.72 7.09
N GLU A 52 -4.49 4.68 7.02
CA GLU A 52 -5.65 4.72 7.89
C GLU A 52 -6.95 4.51 7.12
N TYR A 53 -7.86 3.78 7.76
CA TYR A 53 -9.26 3.68 7.35
C TYR A 53 -10.15 4.52 8.27
N CYS A 54 -11.20 5.06 7.67
CA CYS A 54 -12.36 5.62 8.33
C CYS A 54 -13.60 5.07 7.60
N ASP A 55 -14.45 4.36 8.33
CA ASP A 55 -15.68 3.76 7.79
C ASP A 55 -15.48 2.98 6.47
N ASP A 56 -14.50 2.07 6.47
CA ASP A 56 -14.07 1.28 5.32
C ASP A 56 -13.45 2.04 4.13
N GLN A 57 -13.33 3.36 4.24
CA GLN A 57 -12.67 4.22 3.26
C GLN A 57 -11.24 4.56 3.68
N LYS A 58 -10.33 4.58 2.71
CA LYS A 58 -8.95 5.02 2.96
C LYS A 58 -8.93 6.53 3.16
N GLN A 59 -8.20 7.00 4.17
CA GLN A 59 -8.01 8.42 4.45
C GLN A 59 -6.54 8.77 4.66
N GLY A 60 -6.20 10.04 4.45
CA GLY A 60 -4.88 10.58 4.77
C GLY A 60 -3.75 9.90 4.00
N ARG A 61 -2.57 9.80 4.63
CA ARG A 61 -1.36 9.27 3.99
C ARG A 61 -1.39 7.75 3.90
N TRP A 62 -1.16 7.24 2.70
CA TRP A 62 -0.94 5.83 2.42
C TRP A 62 0.43 5.60 1.79
N ASN A 63 1.13 4.57 2.26
CA ASN A 63 2.46 4.21 1.77
C ASN A 63 2.48 2.76 1.30
N TYR A 64 3.15 2.52 0.17
CA TYR A 64 3.53 1.18 -0.28
C TYR A 64 4.92 0.87 0.27
N ILE A 65 5.07 -0.26 0.94
CA ILE A 65 6.29 -0.67 1.61
C ILE A 65 6.77 -2.01 1.06
N MET A 66 8.06 -2.07 0.76
CA MET A 66 8.78 -3.26 0.34
C MET A 66 10.15 -3.24 1.01
N ASN A 67 10.57 -4.34 1.63
CA ASN A 67 11.84 -4.43 2.37
C ASN A 67 12.07 -3.26 3.35
N ASN A 68 11.04 -2.89 4.11
CA ASN A 68 11.02 -1.75 5.04
C ASN A 68 11.29 -0.36 4.42
N GLN A 69 11.22 -0.24 3.09
CA GLN A 69 11.35 1.03 2.39
C GLN A 69 10.02 1.47 1.78
N ILE A 70 9.73 2.77 1.84
CA ILE A 70 8.60 3.37 1.12
C ILE A 70 8.95 3.40 -0.37
N ILE A 71 8.19 2.65 -1.15
CA ILE A 71 8.38 2.54 -2.60
C ILE A 71 7.35 3.34 -3.39
N GLY A 72 6.25 3.74 -2.75
CA GLY A 72 5.24 4.63 -3.34
C GLY A 72 4.13 4.96 -2.35
N GLY A 73 3.01 5.43 -2.89
CA GLY A 73 1.86 5.86 -2.11
C GLY A 73 1.45 7.30 -2.42
N GLY A 74 0.60 7.86 -1.58
CA GLY A 74 0.04 9.20 -1.75
C GLY A 74 -1.01 9.51 -0.69
N TYR A 75 -1.87 10.47 -0.97
CA TYR A 75 -2.91 10.91 -0.03
C TYR A 75 -4.31 10.59 -0.53
N TYR A 76 -5.18 10.21 0.40
CA TYR A 76 -6.62 10.23 0.24
C TYR A 76 -7.19 11.46 0.95
N GLU A 77 -8.35 11.92 0.51
CA GLU A 77 -9.09 13.00 1.18
C GLU A 77 -9.43 12.62 2.64
N GLU A 78 -9.45 13.63 3.52
CA GLU A 78 -9.63 13.44 4.96
C GLU A 78 -11.09 13.17 5.36
N GLU A 79 -12.07 13.50 4.51
CA GLU A 79 -13.51 13.34 4.77
C GLU A 79 -14.02 11.91 4.56
N CYS A 80 -13.15 10.91 4.73
CA CYS A 80 -13.48 9.48 4.56
C CYS A 80 -14.16 9.16 3.22
N THR A 81 -13.83 9.87 2.14
CA THR A 81 -14.43 9.65 0.81
C THR A 81 -13.77 8.50 0.04
N GLY A 82 -12.55 8.10 0.46
CA GLY A 82 -11.75 7.12 -0.27
C GLY A 82 -11.16 7.65 -1.57
N LEU A 83 -11.27 8.96 -1.84
CA LEU A 83 -10.76 9.56 -3.07
C LEU A 83 -9.29 9.94 -2.94
N LYS A 84 -8.48 9.47 -3.88
CA LYS A 84 -7.07 9.89 -4.01
C LYS A 84 -6.98 11.38 -4.34
N THR A 85 -6.00 12.06 -3.76
CA THR A 85 -5.71 13.47 -4.00
C THR A 85 -4.20 13.76 -3.93
N GLY A 86 -3.76 14.84 -4.56
CA GLY A 86 -2.38 15.30 -4.55
C GLY A 86 -1.43 14.41 -5.34
N ASN A 87 -0.14 14.44 -4.98
CA ASN A 87 0.90 13.66 -5.65
C ASN A 87 0.83 12.18 -5.25
N TRP A 88 0.99 11.30 -6.23
CA TRP A 88 0.97 9.86 -6.06
C TRP A 88 2.13 9.20 -6.80
N ILE A 89 2.65 8.13 -6.18
CA ILE A 89 3.55 7.18 -6.81
C ILE A 89 2.83 5.83 -6.81
N GLU A 90 2.37 5.40 -7.97
CA GLU A 90 1.73 4.11 -8.18
C GLU A 90 2.73 3.04 -8.60
N LEU A 91 2.48 1.83 -8.14
CA LEU A 91 3.23 0.66 -8.53
C LEU A 91 2.68 0.13 -9.85
N ASP A 92 3.55 -0.16 -10.81
CA ASP A 92 3.18 -0.94 -11.99
C ASP A 92 3.21 -2.44 -11.66
N ASP A 93 2.52 -3.27 -12.45
CA ASP A 93 2.44 -4.72 -12.22
C ASP A 93 3.80 -5.40 -12.45
N ASP A 94 4.69 -4.75 -13.20
CA ASP A 94 6.05 -5.21 -13.52
C ASP A 94 7.05 -4.93 -12.39
N ILE A 95 6.84 -5.55 -11.23
CA ILE A 95 7.89 -5.69 -10.21
C ILE A 95 8.76 -6.90 -10.52
N ASN A 96 10.08 -6.70 -10.55
CA ASN A 96 11.03 -7.81 -10.56
C ASN A 96 12.19 -7.54 -9.59
N ASN A 97 13.07 -8.52 -9.44
CA ASN A 97 14.19 -8.45 -8.49
C ASN A 97 15.25 -7.38 -8.85
N LEU A 98 15.19 -6.81 -10.06
CA LEU A 98 16.13 -5.79 -10.55
C LEU A 98 15.55 -4.36 -10.44
N GLY A 99 14.28 -4.23 -10.09
CA GLY A 99 13.63 -2.93 -10.00
C GLY A 99 12.12 -3.01 -10.19
N GLN A 100 11.52 -1.84 -10.13
CA GLN A 100 10.09 -1.66 -10.30
C GLN A 100 9.83 -0.49 -11.23
N VAL A 101 8.88 -0.67 -12.15
CA VAL A 101 8.30 0.46 -12.85
C VAL A 101 7.26 1.10 -11.91
N ILE A 102 7.39 2.40 -11.72
CA ILE A 102 6.42 3.22 -10.99
C ILE A 102 5.85 4.28 -11.91
N GLN A 103 4.67 4.78 -11.57
CA GLN A 103 4.06 5.91 -12.23
C GLN A 103 3.88 7.04 -11.22
N GLU A 104 4.47 8.20 -11.50
CA GLU A 104 4.28 9.39 -10.67
C GLU A 104 3.37 10.39 -11.37
N GLY A 105 2.48 11.01 -10.61
CA GLY A 105 1.56 12.00 -11.12
C GLY A 105 0.64 12.55 -10.04
N GLN A 106 -0.42 13.22 -10.46
CA GLN A 106 -1.37 13.85 -9.55
C GLN A 106 -2.76 13.26 -9.67
N TYR A 107 -3.42 13.18 -8.52
CA TYR A 107 -4.84 12.88 -8.41
C TYR A 107 -5.60 14.13 -7.97
N MET A 108 -6.80 14.29 -8.52
CA MET A 108 -7.79 15.25 -8.06
C MET A 108 -9.15 14.56 -7.96
N LYS A 109 -9.69 14.46 -6.74
CA LYS A 109 -10.98 13.80 -6.45
C LYS A 109 -11.07 12.40 -7.06
N GLY A 110 -10.04 11.58 -6.86
CA GLY A 110 -9.96 10.22 -7.38
C GLY A 110 -9.60 10.07 -8.86
N ASN A 111 -9.48 11.18 -9.62
CA ASN A 111 -9.11 11.13 -11.03
C ASN A 111 -7.64 11.47 -11.26
N LYS A 112 -6.96 10.71 -12.14
CA LYS A 112 -5.61 11.05 -12.62
C LYS A 112 -5.69 12.35 -13.42
N VAL A 113 -4.85 13.32 -13.07
CA VAL A 113 -4.76 14.61 -13.76
C VAL A 113 -3.32 14.94 -14.13
N GLY A 114 -3.16 15.81 -15.13
CA GLY A 114 -1.86 16.25 -15.61
C GLY A 114 -1.05 15.14 -16.29
N VAL A 115 0.28 15.33 -16.30
CA VAL A 115 1.21 14.39 -16.93
C VAL A 115 1.63 13.33 -15.92
N TRP A 116 1.53 12.06 -16.34
CA TRP A 116 2.01 10.91 -15.58
C TRP A 116 3.32 10.41 -16.17
N ARG A 117 4.35 10.29 -15.33
CA ARG A 117 5.67 9.85 -15.75
C ARG A 117 5.90 8.41 -15.32
N LYS A 118 6.33 7.57 -16.26
CA LYS A 118 6.81 6.22 -15.95
C LYS A 118 8.29 6.30 -15.58
N LEU A 119 8.63 5.80 -14.40
CA LEU A 119 10.01 5.76 -13.91
C LEU A 119 10.40 4.33 -13.60
N LYS A 120 11.64 3.96 -13.91
CA LYS A 120 12.22 2.69 -13.46
C LYS A 120 13.02 2.95 -12.18
N LYS A 121 12.53 2.44 -11.06
CA LYS A 121 13.23 2.47 -9.78
C LYS A 121 14.08 1.21 -9.65
N VAL A 122 15.39 1.36 -9.62
CA VAL A 122 16.34 0.25 -9.43
C VAL A 122 16.63 0.12 -7.94
N TYR A 123 16.45 -1.09 -7.41
CA TYR A 123 16.77 -1.37 -6.01
C TYR A 123 18.23 -1.84 -5.93
N GLN A 124 19.05 -1.13 -5.16
CA GLN A 124 20.41 -1.61 -4.87
C GLN A 124 20.29 -2.86 -3.99
N GLN A 125 20.78 -3.99 -4.50
CA GLN A 125 20.93 -5.20 -3.69
C GLN A 125 22.10 -4.96 -2.74
N ASN A 126 21.81 -4.65 -1.48
CA ASN A 126 22.79 -4.74 -0.41
C ASN A 126 23.04 -6.24 -0.16
N TYR A 127 24.00 -6.82 -0.87
CA TYR A 127 24.54 -8.13 -0.52
C TYR A 127 25.29 -7.97 0.80
N ILE A 128 24.69 -8.45 1.89
CA ILE A 128 25.40 -8.70 3.13
C ILE A 128 26.19 -9.99 2.88
N HIS A 129 27.52 -9.87 2.78
CA HIS A 129 28.45 -11.01 2.76
C HIS A 129 28.52 -11.67 4.14
#